data_AF-A0A7M3ZR88-F1
#
_entry.id   AF-A0A7M3ZR88-F1
#
_cell.length_a   1.000
_cell.length_b   1.000
_cell.length_c   1.000
_cell.angle_alpha   90.00
_cell.angle_beta   90.00
_cell.angle_gamma   90.00
#
_symmetry.space_group_name_H-M   'P 1'
#
loop_
_entity.id
_entity.type
_entity.pdbx_description
1 polymer ?
#
loop_
_entity_poly.entity_id
_entity_poly.type
_entity_poly.pdbx_seq_one_letter_code
_entity_poly.pdbx_strand_id
1 'polypeptide(L)'
;MAEAGEVEAEVSAGKSPSLPWDLGDAADTAEGHVGTSTLPFRMADITLASPLRADIPMSNGLNTLMREWKFHYKLLRHEWKRTHYVTVLFGFLALILGSVSVELWSGGDAKLTGLEGIMAINGFQFFQMLVSVICWGWFAYQAWMLFPVMRVHAISLLIMWNGMMAAQIMFHRNNPTFPIGFKLSQMMEGTLFLLIVLFFLFFFWKAVVETRDLHVEINHLHQDVRVMEEALAEHSLKGWSAMFGMWVLLIALSSWSGLQHIASYGETNFGFLAVHLLTGLTSVPLLLFILWYPQRMLGNQTSVRTRAALDASLEMSGEELVVRKVGASCPECGAASPLRMNDGGELMHPCLAAGCSTMVAVGTTCTTCSEPMPTRIACPSCGVNAPALDYMPDQEAW
;
A
#
# COMPACT_ATOMS: atom_id res chain seq x y z
N MET A 1 24.47 78.29 32.19
CA MET A 1 23.74 77.29 32.99
C MET A 1 22.43 77.00 32.27
N ALA A 2 22.47 76.00 31.41
CA ALA A 2 21.32 75.46 30.68
C ALA A 2 21.68 74.00 30.38
N GLU A 3 21.20 73.09 31.22
CA GLU A 3 21.27 71.65 30.97
C GLU A 3 20.12 71.27 30.05
N ALA A 4 20.47 70.67 28.91
CA ALA A 4 19.54 70.06 27.97
C ALA A 4 19.18 68.66 28.48
N GLY A 5 17.91 68.46 28.80
CA GLY A 5 17.35 67.15 29.13
C GLY A 5 17.01 66.37 27.86
N GLU A 6 17.50 65.13 27.81
CA GLU A 6 17.15 64.11 26.83
C GLU A 6 15.65 63.80 26.84
N VAL A 7 15.06 63.79 25.64
CA VAL A 7 13.70 63.33 25.37
C VAL A 7 13.82 61.96 24.71
N GLU A 8 13.57 60.89 25.46
CA GLU A 8 13.35 59.56 24.90
C GLU A 8 11.94 59.52 24.27
N ALA A 9 11.90 59.36 22.95
CA ALA A 9 10.67 59.19 22.19
C ALA A 9 10.26 57.71 22.16
N GLU A 10 9.08 57.43 22.71
CA GLU A 10 8.34 56.18 22.53
C GLU A 10 8.08 55.93 21.04
N VAL A 11 8.59 54.80 20.52
CA VAL A 11 8.21 54.27 19.21
C VAL A 11 7.24 53.12 19.41
N SER A 12 5.94 53.45 19.28
CA SER A 12 4.87 52.49 19.01
C SER A 12 4.86 52.18 17.51
N ALA A 13 5.17 50.94 17.13
CA ALA A 13 4.87 50.45 15.78
C ALA A 13 4.60 48.92 15.77
N GLY A 14 3.36 48.57 15.40
CA GLY A 14 3.08 47.39 14.56
C GLY A 14 2.95 46.04 15.28
N LYS A 15 1.75 45.76 15.79
CA LYS A 15 1.26 44.41 16.09
C LYS A 15 1.31 43.54 14.82
N SER A 16 2.19 42.54 14.77
CA SER A 16 2.23 41.55 13.70
C SER A 16 1.04 40.58 13.82
N PRO A 17 0.48 40.10 12.69
CA PRO A 17 -0.66 39.19 12.72
C PRO A 17 -0.22 37.80 13.20
N SER A 18 -0.94 37.28 14.19
CA SER A 18 -0.78 35.94 14.77
C SER A 18 -1.05 34.85 13.72
N LEU A 19 -0.05 33.99 13.48
CA LEU A 19 -0.20 32.76 12.70
C LEU A 19 -1.00 31.72 13.52
N PRO A 20 -1.83 30.85 12.90
CA PRO A 20 -2.84 30.07 13.62
C PRO A 20 -2.35 28.85 14.42
N TRP A 21 -1.06 28.74 14.74
CA TRP A 21 -0.50 27.53 15.36
C TRP A 21 0.49 27.78 16.51
N ASP A 22 0.38 28.94 17.18
CA ASP A 22 1.14 29.23 18.39
C ASP A 22 0.64 28.36 19.57
N LEU A 23 1.21 27.15 19.70
CA LEU A 23 0.98 26.25 20.83
C LEU A 23 1.93 26.66 21.96
N GLY A 24 1.46 27.62 22.76
CA GLY A 24 2.09 28.01 24.02
C GLY A 24 2.08 26.88 25.05
N ASP A 25 3.10 26.92 25.89
CA ASP A 25 3.40 26.00 26.99
C ASP A 25 2.18 25.68 27.86
N ALA A 26 1.70 24.45 27.76
CA ALA A 26 0.84 23.82 28.74
C ALA A 26 1.50 22.50 29.16
N ALA A 27 2.41 22.61 30.13
CA ALA A 27 2.76 21.48 30.97
C ALA A 27 1.54 21.11 31.81
N ASP A 28 0.78 20.10 31.37
CA ASP A 28 0.19 19.10 32.27
C ASP A 28 -0.48 17.96 31.48
N THR A 29 -0.07 16.74 31.84
CA THR A 29 -0.85 15.50 31.74
C THR A 29 -1.47 15.14 30.39
N ALA A 30 -0.66 14.57 29.50
CA ALA A 30 -1.14 13.55 28.58
C ALA A 30 0.03 12.60 28.26
N GLU A 31 0.08 11.46 28.95
CA GLU A 31 0.65 10.25 28.37
C GLU A 31 -0.23 9.87 27.16
N GLY A 32 -0.06 10.58 26.06
CA GLY A 32 -0.58 10.20 24.77
C GLY A 32 0.22 8.99 24.32
N HIS A 33 -0.37 7.80 24.45
CA HIS A 33 0.07 6.62 23.74
C HIS A 33 0.33 6.98 22.27
N VAL A 34 1.61 7.08 21.89
CA VAL A 34 2.04 6.95 20.51
C VAL A 34 1.56 5.56 20.11
N GLY A 35 0.47 5.52 19.34
CA GLY A 35 -0.20 4.30 18.93
C GLY A 35 0.72 3.46 18.05
N THR A 36 1.63 2.71 18.67
CA THR A 36 2.11 1.45 18.13
C THR A 36 0.86 0.64 17.79
N SER A 37 0.70 0.30 16.51
CA SER A 37 -0.40 -0.48 15.98
C SER A 37 -0.31 -1.91 16.52
N THR A 38 -0.55 -2.08 17.82
CA THR A 38 -0.50 -3.36 18.51
C THR A 38 -1.55 -4.27 17.87
N LEU A 39 -1.08 -5.27 17.12
CA LEU A 39 -1.95 -6.33 16.61
C LEU A 39 -2.61 -7.01 17.80
N PRO A 40 -3.92 -7.31 17.75
CA PRO A 40 -4.62 -7.93 18.88
C PRO A 40 -4.08 -9.33 19.23
N PHE A 41 -3.35 -9.95 18.30
CA PHE A 41 -2.61 -11.19 18.46
C PHE A 41 -1.50 -11.24 17.39
N ARG A 42 -0.40 -11.92 17.69
CA ARG A 42 0.73 -12.02 16.75
C ARG A 42 0.53 -13.16 15.76
N MET A 43 1.11 -13.02 14.57
CA MET A 43 1.08 -14.09 13.56
C MET A 43 1.92 -15.30 14.01
N ALA A 44 2.99 -15.08 14.77
CA ALA A 44 3.85 -16.12 15.33
C ALA A 44 3.08 -17.10 16.23
N ASP A 45 2.07 -16.61 16.95
CA ASP A 45 1.29 -17.39 17.93
C ASP A 45 0.23 -18.30 17.27
N ILE A 46 0.09 -18.24 15.94
CA ILE A 46 -0.94 -19.01 15.23
C ILE A 46 -0.44 -20.38 14.85
N THR A 47 -0.98 -21.38 15.53
CA THR A 47 -0.80 -22.80 15.22
C THR A 47 -1.87 -23.30 14.26
N LEU A 48 -1.48 -24.19 13.34
CA LEU A 48 -2.41 -24.93 12.48
C LEU A 48 -2.86 -26.20 13.19
N ALA A 49 -4.16 -26.52 13.12
CA ALA A 49 -4.70 -27.74 13.73
C ALA A 49 -4.27 -28.99 12.94
N SER A 50 -4.15 -28.86 11.61
CA SER A 50 -3.77 -29.92 10.70
C SER A 50 -2.75 -29.39 9.68
N PRO A 51 -1.46 -29.31 10.04
CA PRO A 51 -0.43 -28.95 9.08
C PRO A 51 -0.28 -30.04 8.02
N LEU A 52 -0.03 -29.64 6.78
CA LEU A 52 0.38 -30.55 5.72
C LEU A 52 1.69 -31.21 6.14
N ARG A 53 1.75 -32.54 5.96
CA ARG A 53 2.94 -33.32 6.24
C ARG A 53 4.10 -32.91 5.33
N ALA A 54 5.32 -33.07 5.83
CA ALA A 54 6.55 -32.68 5.15
C ALA A 54 6.89 -33.56 3.92
N ASP A 55 6.17 -34.68 3.73
CA ASP A 55 6.30 -35.58 2.58
C ASP A 55 5.71 -35.00 1.28
N ILE A 56 4.81 -34.01 1.38
CA ILE A 56 4.17 -33.37 0.23
C ILE A 56 5.10 -32.24 -0.29
N PRO A 57 5.36 -32.16 -1.61
CA PRO A 57 6.12 -31.05 -2.19
C PRO A 57 5.44 -29.71 -1.90
N MET A 58 6.22 -28.67 -1.60
CA MET A 58 5.74 -27.33 -1.22
C MET A 58 4.92 -27.25 0.07
N SER A 59 4.88 -28.30 0.89
CA SER A 59 4.17 -28.34 2.18
C SER A 59 4.51 -27.16 3.09
N ASN A 60 5.79 -26.76 3.17
CA ASN A 60 6.21 -25.60 3.98
C ASN A 60 5.60 -24.28 3.49
N GLY A 61 5.56 -24.04 2.18
CA GLY A 61 4.96 -22.84 1.62
C GLY A 61 3.45 -22.80 1.82
N LEU A 62 2.77 -23.92 1.58
CA LEU A 62 1.33 -24.05 1.78
C LEU A 62 0.94 -23.92 3.26
N ASN A 63 1.72 -24.50 4.18
CA ASN A 63 1.51 -24.34 5.61
C ASN A 63 1.64 -22.88 6.04
N THR A 64 2.64 -22.15 5.52
CA THR A 64 2.76 -20.71 5.77
C THR A 64 1.53 -19.95 5.26
N LEU A 65 1.08 -20.25 4.04
CA LEU A 65 -0.11 -19.63 3.45
C LEU A 65 -1.38 -19.89 4.28
N MET A 66 -1.61 -21.13 4.70
CA MET A 66 -2.74 -21.51 5.54
C MET A 66 -2.69 -20.82 6.90
N ARG A 67 -1.49 -20.62 7.47
CA ARG A 67 -1.31 -19.89 8.72
C ARG A 67 -1.68 -18.42 8.55
N GLU A 68 -1.21 -17.79 7.48
CA GLU A 68 -1.55 -16.41 7.14
C GLU A 68 -3.05 -16.23 6.90
N TRP A 69 -3.70 -17.14 6.17
CA TRP A 69 -5.15 -17.07 5.98
C TRP A 69 -5.92 -17.25 7.29
N LYS A 70 -5.45 -18.11 8.19
CA LYS A 70 -6.03 -18.24 9.53
C LYS A 70 -5.86 -16.96 10.35
N PHE A 71 -4.70 -16.30 10.26
CA PHE A 71 -4.45 -14.99 10.85
C PHE A 71 -5.41 -13.94 10.31
N HIS A 72 -5.48 -13.81 8.99
CA HIS A 72 -6.38 -12.89 8.28
C HIS A 72 -7.83 -13.11 8.68
N TYR A 73 -8.29 -14.36 8.71
CA TYR A 73 -9.67 -14.68 9.08
C TYR A 73 -9.99 -14.31 10.54
N LYS A 74 -9.08 -14.60 11.48
CA LYS A 74 -9.26 -14.18 12.89
C LYS A 74 -9.33 -12.66 12.99
N LEU A 75 -8.45 -11.96 12.27
CA LEU A 75 -8.35 -10.50 12.33
C LEU A 75 -9.58 -9.84 11.70
N LEU A 76 -10.03 -10.39 10.57
CA LEU A 76 -11.25 -9.98 9.90
C LEU A 76 -12.48 -10.10 10.80
N ARG A 77 -12.63 -11.22 11.52
CA ARG A 77 -13.74 -11.39 12.49
C ARG A 77 -13.66 -10.45 13.68
N HIS A 78 -12.47 -9.99 14.05
CA HIS A 78 -12.30 -9.04 15.14
C HIS A 78 -12.63 -7.61 14.72
N GLU A 79 -12.26 -7.23 13.49
CA GLU A 79 -12.32 -5.82 13.04
C GLU A 79 -13.54 -5.47 12.18
N TRP A 80 -14.11 -6.43 11.46
CA TRP A 80 -15.24 -6.15 10.58
C TRP A 80 -16.49 -5.79 11.37
N LYS A 81 -16.81 -4.50 11.32
CA LYS A 81 -18.05 -3.92 11.89
C LYS A 81 -19.23 -4.14 10.95
N ARG A 82 -20.44 -3.88 11.46
CA ARG A 82 -21.70 -3.92 10.69
C ARG A 82 -21.63 -3.18 9.36
N THR A 83 -20.90 -2.07 9.29
CA THR A 83 -20.69 -1.29 8.07
C THR A 83 -20.08 -2.11 6.93
N HIS A 84 -19.08 -2.95 7.20
CA HIS A 84 -18.44 -3.79 6.19
C HIS A 84 -19.43 -4.81 5.62
N TYR A 85 -20.20 -5.47 6.48
CA TYR A 85 -21.21 -6.44 6.05
C TYR A 85 -22.36 -5.81 5.27
N VAL A 86 -22.80 -4.61 5.66
CA VAL A 86 -23.80 -3.84 4.90
C VAL A 86 -23.26 -3.48 3.52
N THR A 87 -21.99 -3.08 3.41
CA THR A 87 -21.35 -2.84 2.12
C THR A 87 -21.34 -4.09 1.24
N VAL A 88 -20.95 -5.27 1.78
CA VAL A 88 -21.04 -6.54 1.04
C VAL A 88 -22.46 -6.81 0.56
N LEU A 89 -23.46 -6.59 1.41
CA LEU A 89 -24.87 -6.78 1.06
C LEU A 89 -25.28 -5.91 -0.13
N PHE A 90 -24.88 -4.64 -0.16
CA PHE A 90 -25.16 -3.76 -1.31
C PHE A 90 -24.45 -4.24 -2.58
N GLY A 91 -23.23 -4.74 -2.49
CA GLY A 91 -22.54 -5.36 -3.63
C GLY A 91 -23.24 -6.62 -4.14
N PHE A 92 -23.77 -7.45 -3.25
CA PHE A 92 -24.57 -8.63 -3.62
C PHE A 92 -25.87 -8.26 -4.31
N LEU A 93 -26.62 -7.32 -3.74
CA LEU A 93 -27.85 -6.82 -4.33
C LEU A 93 -27.58 -6.20 -5.71
N ALA A 94 -26.52 -5.41 -5.83
CA ALA A 94 -26.13 -4.80 -7.10
C ALA A 94 -25.85 -5.85 -8.18
N LEU A 95 -25.08 -6.89 -7.85
CA LEU A 95 -24.76 -7.96 -8.79
C LEU A 95 -25.98 -8.79 -9.16
N ILE A 96 -26.78 -9.24 -8.18
CA ILE A 96 -27.96 -10.08 -8.44
C ILE A 96 -28.99 -9.31 -9.28
N LEU A 97 -29.29 -8.07 -8.93
CA LEU A 97 -30.24 -7.24 -9.67
C LEU A 97 -29.72 -6.88 -11.06
N GLY A 98 -28.40 -6.82 -11.27
CA GLY A 98 -27.80 -6.57 -12.58
C GLY A 98 -27.81 -7.80 -13.49
N SER A 99 -27.55 -8.99 -12.92
CA SER A 99 -27.33 -10.21 -13.69
C SER A 99 -28.60 -11.05 -13.92
N VAL A 100 -29.63 -10.90 -13.07
CA VAL A 100 -30.86 -11.70 -13.15
C VAL A 100 -31.99 -10.86 -13.73
N SER A 101 -32.16 -10.88 -15.05
CA SER A 101 -33.18 -10.10 -15.76
C SER A 101 -33.96 -10.97 -16.74
N VAL A 102 -35.28 -10.77 -16.83
CA VAL A 102 -36.11 -11.55 -17.77
C VAL A 102 -35.84 -11.15 -19.22
N GLU A 103 -35.34 -9.94 -19.48
CA GLU A 103 -34.86 -9.52 -20.81
C GLU A 103 -33.59 -10.30 -21.20
N LEU A 104 -32.71 -10.56 -20.23
CA LEU A 104 -31.51 -11.37 -20.45
C LEU A 104 -31.87 -12.82 -20.76
N TRP A 105 -32.96 -13.32 -20.18
CA TRP A 105 -33.45 -14.69 -20.39
C TRP A 105 -34.26 -14.85 -21.67
N SER A 106 -34.98 -13.81 -22.09
CA SER A 106 -35.70 -13.79 -23.36
C SER A 106 -34.79 -13.49 -24.56
N GLY A 107 -33.58 -12.98 -24.28
CA GLY A 107 -32.57 -12.64 -25.27
C GLY A 107 -32.74 -11.25 -25.91
N GLY A 108 -33.83 -10.54 -25.60
CA GLY A 108 -34.15 -9.23 -26.16
C GLY A 108 -34.31 -9.20 -27.69
N ASP A 109 -34.51 -8.01 -28.27
CA ASP A 109 -34.48 -7.81 -29.71
C ASP A 109 -33.08 -7.36 -30.16
N ALA A 110 -32.36 -8.24 -30.86
CA ALA A 110 -31.01 -7.97 -31.35
C ALA A 110 -30.90 -6.83 -32.39
N LYS A 111 -32.03 -6.34 -32.93
CA LYS A 111 -32.04 -5.20 -33.85
C LYS A 111 -32.06 -3.85 -33.13
N LEU A 112 -32.45 -3.82 -31.86
CA LEU A 112 -32.51 -2.61 -31.06
C LEU A 112 -31.21 -2.48 -30.27
N THR A 113 -30.44 -1.43 -30.53
CA THR A 113 -29.16 -1.17 -29.86
C THR A 113 -29.06 0.27 -29.36
N GLY A 114 -28.17 0.51 -28.40
CA GLY A 114 -27.96 1.85 -27.85
C GLY A 114 -29.16 2.39 -27.07
N LEU A 115 -29.46 3.68 -27.24
CA LEU A 115 -30.55 4.38 -26.53
C LEU A 115 -31.93 3.82 -26.90
N GLU A 116 -32.13 3.42 -28.15
CA GLU A 116 -33.40 2.82 -28.60
C GLU A 116 -33.64 1.46 -27.94
N GLY A 117 -32.57 0.65 -27.77
CA GLY A 117 -32.63 -0.58 -27.00
C GLY A 117 -32.99 -0.35 -25.52
N ILE A 118 -32.39 0.65 -24.88
CA ILE A 118 -32.68 0.99 -23.48
C ILE A 118 -34.15 1.42 -23.29
N MET A 119 -34.69 2.20 -24.23
CA MET A 119 -36.09 2.66 -24.18
C MET A 119 -37.11 1.57 -24.53
N ALA A 120 -36.68 0.49 -25.18
CA ALA A 120 -37.53 -0.65 -25.54
C ALA A 120 -37.70 -1.69 -24.41
N ILE A 121 -36.88 -1.61 -23.36
CA ILE A 121 -36.92 -2.53 -22.21
C ILE A 121 -38.22 -2.36 -21.42
N ASN A 122 -38.76 -3.45 -20.89
CA ASN A 122 -39.88 -3.42 -19.96
C ASN A 122 -39.61 -2.47 -18.77
N GLY A 123 -40.58 -1.62 -18.40
CA GLY A 123 -40.41 -0.63 -17.31
C GLY A 123 -39.95 -1.22 -15.97
N PHE A 124 -40.34 -2.45 -15.64
CA PHE A 124 -39.85 -3.14 -14.44
C PHE A 124 -38.35 -3.47 -14.52
N GLN A 125 -37.89 -3.96 -15.68
CA GLN A 125 -36.50 -4.35 -15.91
C GLN A 125 -35.59 -3.11 -16.01
N PHE A 126 -36.09 -2.03 -16.60
CA PHE A 126 -35.44 -0.73 -16.56
C PHE A 126 -35.26 -0.24 -15.11
N PHE A 127 -36.30 -0.32 -14.28
CA PHE A 127 -36.20 0.05 -12.87
C PHE A 127 -35.21 -0.85 -12.10
N GLN A 128 -35.23 -2.16 -12.33
CA GLN A 128 -34.30 -3.11 -11.73
C GLN A 128 -32.83 -2.78 -12.06
N MET A 129 -32.54 -2.47 -13.33
CA MET A 129 -31.21 -2.04 -13.78
C MET A 129 -30.79 -0.73 -13.11
N LEU A 130 -31.70 0.25 -13.01
CA LEU A 130 -31.43 1.52 -12.34
C LEU A 130 -31.08 1.31 -10.85
N VAL A 131 -31.85 0.47 -10.15
CA VAL A 131 -31.57 0.12 -8.75
C VAL A 131 -30.22 -0.58 -8.61
N SER A 132 -29.88 -1.51 -9.51
CA SER A 132 -28.56 -2.16 -9.54
C SER A 132 -27.42 -1.15 -9.65
N VAL A 133 -27.54 -0.17 -10.57
CA VAL A 133 -26.54 0.89 -10.74
C VAL A 133 -26.41 1.76 -9.49
N ILE A 134 -27.53 2.12 -8.85
CA ILE A 134 -27.52 2.87 -7.58
C ILE A 134 -26.85 2.05 -6.47
N CYS A 135 -27.13 0.75 -6.38
CA CYS A 135 -26.48 -0.12 -5.40
C CYS A 135 -24.96 -0.25 -5.66
N TRP A 136 -24.51 -0.31 -6.91
CA TRP A 136 -23.09 -0.27 -7.26
C TRP A 136 -22.44 1.06 -6.90
N GLY A 137 -23.11 2.18 -7.18
CA GLY A 137 -22.64 3.51 -6.79
C GLY A 137 -22.49 3.65 -5.27
N TRP A 138 -23.47 3.15 -4.52
CA TRP A 138 -23.41 3.12 -3.06
C TRP A 138 -22.30 2.20 -2.55
N PHE A 139 -22.12 1.02 -3.13
CA PHE A 139 -21.02 0.11 -2.82
C PHE A 139 -19.66 0.78 -3.03
N ALA A 140 -19.46 1.45 -4.17
CA ALA A 140 -18.23 2.16 -4.49
C ALA A 140 -17.97 3.33 -3.51
N TYR A 141 -19.01 4.11 -3.20
CA TYR A 141 -18.92 5.18 -2.21
C TYR A 141 -18.55 4.65 -0.81
N GLN A 142 -19.18 3.56 -0.37
CA GLN A 142 -18.86 2.93 0.91
C GLN A 142 -17.43 2.38 0.94
N ALA A 143 -16.98 1.72 -0.13
CA ALA A 143 -15.59 1.25 -0.24
C ALA A 143 -14.58 2.42 -0.16
N TRP A 144 -14.88 3.54 -0.83
CA TRP A 144 -14.07 4.77 -0.75
C TRP A 144 -14.00 5.34 0.67
N MET A 145 -15.12 5.35 1.39
CA MET A 145 -15.20 5.92 2.74
C MET A 145 -14.59 5.00 3.80
N LEU A 146 -14.80 3.69 3.68
CA LEU A 146 -14.26 2.68 4.61
C LEU A 146 -12.74 2.56 4.49
N PHE A 147 -12.19 2.79 3.29
CA PHE A 147 -10.78 2.59 3.01
C PHE A 147 -10.05 3.87 2.56
N PRO A 148 -9.85 4.87 3.45
CA PRO A 148 -9.22 6.15 3.12
C PRO A 148 -7.83 6.04 2.49
N VAL A 149 -6.99 5.13 2.96
CA VAL A 149 -5.62 4.92 2.45
C VAL A 149 -5.64 4.33 1.04
N MET A 150 -6.68 3.58 0.72
CA MET A 150 -6.84 2.85 -0.54
C MET A 150 -7.88 3.49 -1.47
N ARG A 151 -8.33 4.73 -1.23
CA ARG A 151 -9.43 5.39 -1.98
C ARG A 151 -9.30 5.31 -3.49
N VAL A 152 -8.16 5.74 -4.01
CA VAL A 152 -7.87 5.73 -5.45
C VAL A 152 -7.86 4.30 -5.98
N HIS A 153 -7.27 3.38 -5.20
CA HIS A 153 -7.17 1.97 -5.57
C HIS A 153 -8.51 1.22 -5.50
N ALA A 154 -9.43 1.63 -4.62
CA ALA A 154 -10.77 1.07 -4.55
C ALA A 154 -11.56 1.32 -5.84
N ILE A 155 -11.46 2.53 -6.41
CA ILE A 155 -12.08 2.83 -7.71
C ILE A 155 -11.32 2.17 -8.84
N SER A 156 -9.99 2.21 -8.85
CA SER A 156 -9.22 1.62 -9.95
C SER A 156 -9.48 0.12 -10.06
N LEU A 157 -9.59 -0.63 -8.95
CA LEU A 157 -9.94 -2.05 -8.95
C LEU A 157 -11.37 -2.31 -9.48
N LEU A 158 -12.34 -1.45 -9.17
CA LEU A 158 -13.68 -1.54 -9.75
C LEU A 158 -13.68 -1.26 -11.26
N ILE A 159 -12.90 -0.28 -11.71
CA ILE A 159 -12.69 -0.02 -13.15
C ILE A 159 -12.01 -1.24 -13.79
N MET A 160 -11.04 -1.88 -13.14
CA MET A 160 -10.35 -3.05 -13.68
C MET A 160 -11.25 -4.27 -13.76
N TRP A 161 -12.17 -4.44 -12.80
CA TRP A 161 -13.21 -5.47 -12.90
C TRP A 161 -14.09 -5.24 -14.13
N ASN A 162 -14.56 -4.02 -14.35
CA ASN A 162 -15.32 -3.68 -15.56
C ASN A 162 -14.48 -3.80 -16.85
N GLY A 163 -13.20 -3.46 -16.79
CA GLY A 163 -12.25 -3.66 -17.89
C GLY A 163 -12.07 -5.13 -18.25
N MET A 164 -12.06 -6.03 -17.26
CA MET A 164 -12.07 -7.48 -17.48
C MET A 164 -13.34 -7.91 -18.20
N MET A 165 -14.51 -7.37 -17.83
CA MET A 165 -15.76 -7.63 -18.55
C MET A 165 -15.69 -7.11 -20.00
N ALA A 166 -15.18 -5.89 -20.22
CA ALA A 166 -15.01 -5.32 -21.55
C ALA A 166 -14.09 -6.16 -22.44
N ALA A 167 -12.98 -6.66 -21.90
CA ALA A 167 -12.09 -7.57 -22.63
C ALA A 167 -12.83 -8.83 -23.09
N GLN A 168 -13.65 -9.42 -22.20
CA GLN A 168 -14.45 -10.59 -22.54
C GLN A 168 -15.53 -10.29 -23.58
N ILE A 169 -16.15 -9.10 -23.58
CA ILE A 169 -17.11 -8.68 -24.63
C ILE A 169 -16.44 -8.75 -26.00
N MET A 170 -15.22 -8.21 -26.10
CA MET A 170 -14.48 -8.18 -27.37
C MET A 170 -14.10 -9.58 -27.85
N PHE A 171 -13.81 -10.53 -26.95
CA PHE A 171 -13.58 -11.92 -27.32
C PHE A 171 -14.85 -12.61 -27.86
N HIS A 172 -16.01 -12.35 -27.26
CA HIS A 172 -17.26 -13.01 -27.64
C HIS A 172 -17.95 -12.38 -28.86
N ARG A 173 -17.65 -11.11 -29.18
CA ARG A 173 -18.24 -10.37 -30.30
C ARG A 173 -18.14 -11.12 -31.63
N ASN A 174 -16.96 -11.67 -31.92
CA ASN A 174 -16.69 -12.37 -33.18
C ASN A 174 -16.77 -13.91 -33.04
N ASN A 175 -16.82 -14.41 -31.82
CA ASN A 175 -16.89 -15.84 -31.51
C ASN A 175 -17.73 -16.09 -30.24
N PRO A 176 -19.04 -16.39 -30.39
CA PRO A 176 -19.93 -16.63 -29.25
C PRO A 176 -19.55 -17.82 -28.36
N THR A 177 -18.71 -18.74 -28.86
CA THR A 177 -18.27 -19.94 -28.13
C THR A 177 -16.85 -19.84 -27.57
N PHE A 178 -16.30 -18.63 -27.46
CA PHE A 178 -14.95 -18.39 -26.97
C PHE A 178 -14.69 -19.08 -25.61
N PRO A 179 -13.56 -19.81 -25.41
CA PRO A 179 -12.37 -19.86 -26.26
C PRO A 179 -12.39 -20.95 -27.34
N ILE A 180 -13.50 -21.65 -27.56
CA ILE A 180 -13.56 -22.75 -28.55
C ILE A 180 -13.59 -22.16 -29.96
N GLY A 181 -12.79 -22.70 -30.87
CA GLY A 181 -12.79 -22.30 -32.28
C GLY A 181 -12.21 -20.90 -32.57
N PHE A 182 -11.37 -20.36 -31.67
CA PHE A 182 -10.82 -19.02 -31.81
C PHE A 182 -9.86 -18.87 -33.01
N LYS A 183 -9.91 -17.71 -33.66
CA LYS A 183 -8.89 -17.26 -34.64
C LYS A 183 -8.07 -16.14 -34.02
N LEU A 184 -6.74 -16.22 -34.11
CA LEU A 184 -5.83 -15.21 -33.54
C LEU A 184 -6.13 -13.78 -34.01
N SER A 185 -6.53 -13.60 -35.27
CA SER A 185 -6.86 -12.28 -35.83
C SER A 185 -8.08 -11.62 -35.15
N GLN A 186 -9.00 -12.41 -34.59
CA GLN A 186 -10.22 -11.91 -33.94
C GLN A 186 -10.02 -11.58 -32.46
N MET A 187 -8.89 -11.98 -31.88
CA MET A 187 -8.60 -11.79 -30.45
C MET A 187 -7.81 -10.50 -30.16
N MET A 188 -7.27 -9.83 -31.17
CA MET A 188 -6.34 -8.71 -30.98
C MET A 188 -6.90 -7.63 -30.06
N GLU A 189 -8.17 -7.24 -30.26
CA GLU A 189 -8.83 -6.20 -29.47
C GLU A 189 -9.04 -6.63 -28.00
N GLY A 190 -9.59 -7.83 -27.76
CA GLY A 190 -9.79 -8.35 -26.40
C GLY A 190 -8.48 -8.57 -25.65
N THR A 191 -7.44 -9.04 -26.34
CA THR A 191 -6.10 -9.24 -25.77
C THR A 191 -5.47 -7.91 -25.36
N LEU A 192 -5.62 -6.84 -26.14
CA LEU A 192 -5.12 -5.51 -25.78
C LEU A 192 -5.76 -5.02 -24.47
N PHE A 193 -7.10 -5.09 -24.36
CA PHE A 193 -7.80 -4.72 -23.13
C PHE A 193 -7.37 -5.58 -21.94
N LEU A 194 -7.24 -6.89 -22.12
CA LEU A 194 -6.78 -7.80 -21.08
C LEU A 194 -5.38 -7.43 -20.59
N LEU A 195 -4.43 -7.15 -21.50
CA LEU A 195 -3.07 -6.75 -21.14
C LEU A 195 -3.04 -5.43 -20.37
N ILE A 196 -3.85 -4.44 -20.78
CA ILE A 196 -3.98 -3.17 -20.05
C ILE A 196 -4.48 -3.40 -18.63
N VAL A 197 -5.53 -4.21 -18.47
CA VAL A 197 -6.10 -4.54 -17.15
C VAL A 197 -5.08 -5.27 -16.28
N LEU A 198 -4.40 -6.30 -16.83
CA LEU A 198 -3.37 -7.05 -16.10
C LEU A 198 -2.17 -6.17 -15.73
N PHE A 199 -1.79 -5.22 -16.58
CA PHE A 199 -0.74 -4.24 -16.30
C PHE A 199 -1.12 -3.38 -15.08
N PHE A 200 -2.31 -2.79 -15.05
CA PHE A 200 -2.74 -1.97 -13.91
C PHE A 200 -2.92 -2.80 -12.63
N LEU A 201 -3.40 -4.04 -12.73
CA LEU A 201 -3.48 -4.96 -11.59
C LEU A 201 -2.10 -5.32 -11.05
N PHE A 202 -1.11 -5.52 -11.93
CA PHE A 202 0.28 -5.75 -11.53
C PHE A 202 0.87 -4.52 -10.83
N PHE A 203 0.65 -3.32 -11.38
CA PHE A 203 1.09 -2.07 -10.76
C PHE A 203 0.48 -1.87 -9.37
N PHE A 204 -0.82 -2.15 -9.23
CA PHE A 204 -1.50 -2.12 -7.93
C PHE A 204 -0.89 -3.12 -6.94
N TRP A 205 -0.73 -4.38 -7.35
CA TRP A 205 -0.11 -5.41 -6.52
C TRP A 205 1.28 -4.99 -6.06
N LYS A 206 2.10 -4.46 -6.98
CA LYS A 206 3.46 -4.04 -6.67
C LYS A 206 3.49 -2.82 -5.75
N ALA A 207 2.63 -1.83 -5.97
CA ALA A 207 2.51 -0.66 -5.10
C ALA A 207 2.21 -1.05 -3.65
N VAL A 208 1.32 -2.01 -3.42
CA VAL A 208 0.97 -2.49 -2.07
C VAL A 208 2.16 -3.18 -1.40
N VAL A 209 2.85 -4.07 -2.12
CA VAL A 209 4.01 -4.80 -1.57
C VAL A 209 5.14 -3.82 -1.22
N GLU A 210 5.46 -2.89 -2.12
CA GLU A 210 6.51 -1.88 -1.88
C GLU A 210 6.18 -0.93 -0.75
N THR A 211 4.92 -0.45 -0.66
CA THR A 211 4.52 0.45 0.44
C THR A 211 4.65 -0.27 1.78
N ARG A 212 4.32 -1.57 1.84
CA ARG A 212 4.49 -2.37 3.05
C ARG A 212 5.97 -2.52 3.42
N ASP A 213 6.81 -2.86 2.45
CA ASP A 213 8.25 -3.04 2.69
C ASP A 213 8.84 -1.75 3.29
N LEU A 214 8.52 -0.61 2.68
CA LEU A 214 8.92 0.72 3.16
C LEU A 214 8.34 1.05 4.55
N HIS A 215 7.09 0.67 4.82
CA HIS A 215 6.47 0.88 6.13
C HIS A 215 7.21 0.14 7.25
N VAL A 216 7.64 -1.10 6.99
CA VAL A 216 8.41 -1.89 7.96
C VAL A 216 9.79 -1.27 8.17
N GLU A 217 10.45 -0.87 7.07
CA GLU A 217 11.77 -0.22 7.11
C GLU A 217 11.76 1.09 7.91
N ILE A 218 10.70 1.89 7.82
CA ILE A 218 10.62 3.18 8.53
C ILE A 218 10.15 3.02 9.99
N ASN A 219 9.11 2.21 10.23
CA ASN A 219 8.42 2.20 11.53
C ASN A 219 8.84 1.07 12.46
N HIS A 220 9.44 0.01 11.91
CA HIS A 220 9.85 -1.17 12.67
C HIS A 220 11.35 -1.44 12.56
N LEU A 221 12.15 -0.42 12.19
CA LEU A 221 13.60 -0.52 12.17
C LEU A 221 14.12 -0.82 13.57
N HIS A 222 14.89 -1.90 13.67
CA HIS A 222 15.52 -2.28 14.93
C HIS A 222 16.94 -2.78 14.66
N GLN A 223 17.86 -2.49 15.59
CA GLN A 223 19.26 -2.91 15.47
C GLN A 223 19.42 -4.44 15.54
N ASP A 224 18.52 -5.14 16.23
CA ASP A 224 18.48 -6.60 16.24
C ASP A 224 17.71 -7.14 15.02
N VAL A 225 18.43 -7.89 14.17
CA VAL A 225 17.91 -8.56 12.98
C VAL A 225 16.72 -9.47 13.30
N ARG A 226 16.68 -10.09 14.49
CA ARG A 226 15.59 -11.01 14.87
C ARG A 226 14.27 -10.28 15.05
N VAL A 227 14.32 -9.11 15.71
CA VAL A 227 13.12 -8.28 15.92
C VAL A 227 12.60 -7.74 14.58
N MET A 228 13.50 -7.42 13.66
CA MET A 228 13.15 -7.01 12.30
C MET A 228 12.54 -8.17 11.48
N GLU A 229 13.11 -9.37 11.55
CA GLU A 229 12.56 -10.58 10.90
C GLU A 229 11.16 -10.92 11.43
N GLU A 230 10.94 -10.78 12.75
CA GLU A 230 9.63 -10.92 13.37
C GLU A 230 8.64 -9.86 12.85
N ALA A 231 9.04 -8.60 12.77
CA ALA A 231 8.21 -7.52 12.24
C ALA A 231 7.85 -7.73 10.75
N LEU A 232 8.79 -8.19 9.94
CA LEU A 232 8.58 -8.57 8.53
C LEU A 232 7.63 -9.76 8.40
N ALA A 233 7.74 -10.75 9.28
CA ALA A 233 6.85 -11.90 9.31
C ALA A 233 5.43 -11.51 9.71
N GLU A 234 5.26 -10.62 10.69
CA GLU A 234 3.96 -10.10 11.12
C GLU A 234 3.27 -9.25 10.04
N HIS A 235 4.06 -8.55 9.21
CA HIS A 235 3.57 -7.77 8.06
C HIS A 235 3.65 -8.55 6.74
N SER A 236 3.65 -9.90 6.77
CA SER A 236 3.68 -10.70 5.55
C SER A 236 2.46 -10.44 4.66
N LEU A 237 2.71 -10.30 3.36
CA LEU A 237 1.70 -10.13 2.30
C LEU A 237 1.59 -11.35 1.37
N LYS A 238 2.17 -12.51 1.74
CA LYS A 238 2.10 -13.72 0.89
C LYS A 238 0.66 -14.22 0.75
N GLY A 239 -0.06 -14.31 1.86
CA GLY A 239 -1.46 -14.68 1.94
C GLY A 239 -2.37 -13.69 1.24
N TRP A 240 -2.09 -12.40 1.39
CA TRP A 240 -2.81 -11.34 0.67
C TRP A 240 -2.58 -11.43 -0.84
N SER A 241 -1.34 -11.67 -1.29
CA SER A 241 -1.00 -11.82 -2.70
C SER A 241 -1.72 -13.02 -3.34
N ALA A 242 -1.83 -14.13 -2.61
CA ALA A 242 -2.60 -15.29 -3.07
C ALA A 242 -4.10 -14.98 -3.17
N MET A 243 -4.66 -14.23 -2.22
CA MET A 243 -6.05 -13.78 -2.24
C MET A 243 -6.33 -12.78 -3.36
N PHE A 244 -5.37 -11.89 -3.65
CA PHE A 244 -5.42 -11.00 -4.80
C PHE A 244 -5.43 -11.78 -6.12
N GLY A 245 -4.54 -12.76 -6.29
CA GLY A 245 -4.54 -13.65 -7.46
C GLY A 245 -5.85 -14.44 -7.60
N MET A 246 -6.38 -14.95 -6.49
CA MET A 246 -7.69 -15.62 -6.45
C MET A 246 -8.82 -14.68 -6.89
N TRP A 247 -8.80 -13.42 -6.45
CA TRP A 247 -9.78 -12.42 -6.87
C TRP A 247 -9.72 -12.14 -8.36
N VAL A 248 -8.51 -11.97 -8.92
CA VAL A 248 -8.31 -11.81 -10.37
C VAL A 248 -8.87 -13.00 -11.15
N LEU A 249 -8.64 -14.22 -10.66
CA LEU A 249 -9.21 -15.43 -11.25
C LEU A 249 -10.74 -15.44 -11.18
N LEU A 250 -11.32 -15.10 -10.03
CA LEU A 250 -12.78 -15.06 -9.84
C LEU A 250 -13.45 -14.04 -10.74
N ILE A 251 -12.89 -12.83 -10.90
CA ILE A 251 -13.46 -11.83 -11.81
C ILE A 251 -13.30 -12.25 -13.27
N ALA A 252 -12.21 -12.93 -13.64
CA ALA A 252 -12.02 -13.44 -15.00
C ALA A 252 -13.05 -14.54 -15.33
N LEU A 253 -13.24 -15.49 -14.42
CA LEU A 253 -14.25 -16.54 -14.54
C LEU A 253 -15.68 -15.97 -14.54
N SER A 254 -15.97 -14.99 -13.68
CA SER A 254 -17.26 -14.31 -13.63
C SER A 254 -17.55 -13.58 -14.94
N SER A 255 -16.61 -12.78 -15.44
CA SER A 255 -16.78 -12.05 -16.69
C SER A 255 -16.94 -12.98 -17.89
N TRP A 256 -16.14 -14.04 -17.98
CA TRP A 256 -16.25 -15.03 -19.05
C TRP A 256 -17.60 -15.76 -19.00
N SER A 257 -17.99 -16.32 -17.85
CA SER A 257 -19.25 -17.07 -17.71
C SER A 257 -20.49 -16.21 -17.91
N GLY A 258 -20.47 -14.95 -17.46
CA GLY A 258 -21.57 -14.01 -17.68
C GLY A 258 -21.79 -13.73 -19.17
N LEU A 259 -20.72 -13.54 -19.93
CA LEU A 259 -20.83 -13.31 -21.37
C LEU A 259 -21.13 -14.56 -22.15
N GLN A 260 -20.61 -15.72 -21.73
CA GLN A 260 -20.96 -16.99 -22.35
C GLN A 260 -22.47 -17.26 -22.24
N HIS A 261 -23.08 -16.92 -21.10
CA HIS A 261 -24.53 -17.02 -20.90
C HIS A 261 -25.33 -16.14 -21.88
N ILE A 262 -24.87 -14.91 -22.12
CA ILE A 262 -25.51 -13.97 -23.05
C ILE A 262 -25.27 -14.39 -24.50
N ALA A 263 -24.08 -14.90 -24.82
CA ALA A 263 -23.66 -15.25 -26.17
C ALA A 263 -24.28 -16.56 -26.68
N SER A 264 -24.60 -17.52 -25.79
CA SER A 264 -25.23 -18.81 -26.14
C SER A 264 -26.74 -18.71 -26.39
N TYR A 265 -27.19 -17.63 -27.04
CA TYR A 265 -28.59 -17.29 -27.28
C TYR A 265 -29.47 -18.51 -27.63
N GLY A 266 -30.60 -18.67 -26.92
CA GLY A 266 -31.60 -19.71 -27.21
C GLY A 266 -31.32 -21.09 -26.62
N GLU A 267 -30.11 -21.35 -26.11
CA GLU A 267 -29.84 -22.54 -25.28
C GLU A 267 -30.07 -22.18 -23.80
N THR A 268 -30.95 -22.92 -23.12
CA THR A 268 -31.27 -22.72 -21.70
C THR A 268 -30.14 -23.23 -20.80
N ASN A 269 -28.96 -22.64 -20.91
CA ASN A 269 -27.80 -23.01 -20.12
C ASN A 269 -27.64 -22.08 -18.91
N PHE A 270 -28.49 -22.30 -17.90
CA PHE A 270 -28.41 -21.63 -16.60
C PHE A 270 -27.11 -21.93 -15.83
N GLY A 271 -26.33 -22.92 -16.26
CA GLY A 271 -25.05 -23.26 -15.65
C GLY A 271 -24.05 -22.11 -15.71
N PHE A 272 -23.97 -21.41 -16.84
CA PHE A 272 -23.08 -20.26 -16.98
C PHE A 272 -23.49 -19.08 -16.10
N LEU A 273 -24.80 -18.80 -15.98
CA LEU A 273 -25.31 -17.79 -15.06
C LEU A 273 -24.99 -18.14 -13.60
N ALA A 274 -25.12 -19.43 -13.22
CA ALA A 274 -24.78 -19.89 -11.88
C ALA A 274 -23.28 -19.69 -11.58
N VAL A 275 -22.39 -20.02 -12.51
CA VAL A 275 -20.95 -19.77 -12.36
C VAL A 275 -20.67 -18.28 -12.24
N HIS A 276 -21.31 -17.43 -13.05
CA HIS A 276 -21.17 -15.98 -12.99
C HIS A 276 -21.55 -15.42 -11.62
N LEU A 277 -22.69 -15.86 -11.07
CA LEU A 277 -23.18 -15.43 -9.76
C LEU A 277 -22.30 -15.97 -8.63
N LEU A 278 -21.92 -17.25 -8.64
CA LEU A 278 -21.11 -17.82 -7.56
C LEU A 278 -19.73 -17.17 -7.48
N THR A 279 -19.08 -16.96 -8.63
CA THR A 279 -17.75 -16.33 -8.70
C THR A 279 -17.84 -14.84 -8.40
N GLY A 280 -18.84 -14.13 -8.94
CA GLY A 280 -19.07 -12.71 -8.72
C GLY A 280 -19.49 -12.36 -7.29
N LEU A 281 -20.37 -13.17 -6.67
CA LEU A 281 -20.73 -12.99 -5.25
C LEU A 281 -19.53 -13.26 -4.34
N THR A 282 -18.64 -14.19 -4.70
CA THR A 282 -17.43 -14.44 -3.92
C THR A 282 -16.41 -13.31 -4.08
N SER A 283 -16.33 -12.67 -5.25
CA SER A 283 -15.36 -11.60 -5.51
C SER A 283 -15.69 -10.28 -4.82
N VAL A 284 -16.95 -10.00 -4.47
CA VAL A 284 -17.36 -8.78 -3.72
C VAL A 284 -16.71 -8.68 -2.33
N PRO A 285 -16.89 -9.65 -1.39
CA PRO A 285 -16.24 -9.57 -0.08
C PRO A 285 -14.73 -9.70 -0.19
N LEU A 286 -14.24 -10.42 -1.20
CA LEU A 286 -12.81 -10.55 -1.46
C LEU A 286 -12.18 -9.23 -1.93
N LEU A 287 -12.89 -8.41 -2.70
CA LEU A 287 -12.46 -7.05 -3.05
C LEU A 287 -12.30 -6.19 -1.79
N LEU A 288 -13.29 -6.21 -0.87
CA LEU A 288 -13.18 -5.47 0.38
C LEU A 288 -12.02 -5.99 1.25
N PHE A 289 -11.77 -7.31 1.25
CA PHE A 289 -10.61 -7.88 1.93
C PHE A 289 -9.28 -7.38 1.35
N ILE A 290 -9.16 -7.33 0.02
CA ILE A 290 -7.97 -6.83 -0.70
C ILE A 290 -7.67 -5.37 -0.33
N LEU A 291 -8.71 -4.56 -0.14
CA LEU A 291 -8.58 -3.15 0.26
C LEU A 291 -8.30 -3.00 1.77
N TRP A 292 -8.95 -3.81 2.60
CA TRP A 292 -8.88 -3.72 4.05
C TRP A 292 -7.50 -4.09 4.59
N TYR A 293 -6.92 -5.21 4.15
CA TYR A 293 -5.71 -5.74 4.78
C TYR A 293 -4.48 -4.82 4.66
N PRO A 294 -4.15 -4.26 3.48
CA PRO A 294 -3.05 -3.30 3.35
C PRO A 294 -3.28 -2.05 4.18
N GLN A 295 -4.49 -1.47 4.18
CA GLN A 295 -4.79 -0.31 5.01
C GLN A 295 -4.59 -0.60 6.50
N ARG A 296 -5.01 -1.79 6.95
CA ARG A 296 -4.85 -2.18 8.36
C ARG A 296 -3.39 -2.32 8.77
N MET A 297 -2.55 -2.82 7.86
CA MET A 297 -1.11 -2.99 8.08
C MET A 297 -0.37 -1.65 8.05
N LEU A 298 -0.78 -0.73 7.18
CA LEU A 298 -0.09 0.55 7.00
C LEU A 298 -0.53 1.64 7.99
N GLY A 299 -1.70 1.49 8.62
CA GLY A 299 -2.27 2.49 9.52
C GLY A 299 -2.92 3.67 8.78
N ASN A 300 -3.32 4.72 9.51
CA ASN A 300 -4.14 5.79 8.96
C ASN A 300 -3.37 6.92 8.26
N GLN A 301 -2.03 6.94 8.31
CA GLN A 301 -1.22 8.12 7.93
C GLN A 301 -0.36 7.92 6.66
N THR A 302 -0.49 6.78 5.99
CA THR A 302 0.35 6.41 4.84
C THR A 302 -0.47 6.31 3.56
N SER A 303 0.06 6.80 2.43
CA SER A 303 -0.55 6.57 1.11
C SER A 303 0.16 5.46 0.35
N VAL A 304 -0.58 4.55 -0.29
CA VAL A 304 0.01 3.44 -1.06
C VAL A 304 0.54 3.92 -2.40
N ARG A 305 1.86 3.87 -2.58
CA ARG A 305 2.60 4.30 -3.79
C ARG A 305 3.77 3.35 -4.04
N THR A 306 4.22 3.24 -5.30
CA THR A 306 5.48 2.54 -5.61
C THR A 306 6.69 3.36 -5.14
N ARG A 307 7.82 2.71 -4.88
CA ARG A 307 9.07 3.38 -4.47
C ARG A 307 9.52 4.40 -5.52
N ALA A 308 9.46 4.02 -6.80
CA ALA A 308 9.77 4.93 -7.90
C ALA A 308 8.82 6.14 -7.99
N ALA A 309 7.54 5.99 -7.66
CA ALA A 309 6.61 7.12 -7.63
C ALA A 309 6.84 8.04 -6.42
N LEU A 310 7.29 7.47 -5.30
CA LEU A 310 7.73 8.24 -4.14
C LEU A 310 9.00 9.02 -4.46
N ASP A 311 10.04 8.36 -4.98
CA ASP A 311 11.31 8.96 -5.35
C ASP A 311 11.11 10.08 -6.40
N ALA A 312 10.30 9.82 -7.44
CA ALA A 312 9.94 10.85 -8.42
C ALA A 312 9.15 12.01 -7.79
N SER A 313 8.28 11.76 -6.82
CA SER A 313 7.57 12.84 -6.12
C SER A 313 8.50 13.67 -5.24
N LEU A 314 9.50 13.04 -4.62
CA LEU A 314 10.53 13.70 -3.82
C LEU A 314 11.43 14.55 -4.71
N GLU A 315 11.92 14.00 -5.82
CA GLU A 315 12.70 14.72 -6.83
C GLU A 315 11.94 15.93 -7.39
N MET A 316 10.65 15.76 -7.70
CA MET A 316 9.77 16.85 -8.17
C MET A 316 9.47 17.89 -7.10
N SER A 317 9.49 17.52 -5.82
CA SER A 317 9.25 18.44 -4.69
C SER A 317 10.48 19.24 -4.28
N GLY A 318 11.69 18.82 -4.72
CA GLY A 318 12.95 19.42 -4.30
C GLY A 318 13.31 19.14 -2.83
N GLU A 319 12.51 18.34 -2.11
CA GLU A 319 12.93 17.75 -0.83
C GLU A 319 13.91 16.62 -1.15
N GLU A 320 15.21 16.93 -1.10
CA GLU A 320 16.19 15.88 -0.81
C GLU A 320 15.75 15.22 0.50
N LEU A 321 15.74 13.89 0.52
CA LEU A 321 15.71 13.16 1.77
C LEU A 321 16.81 13.79 2.64
N VAL A 322 16.40 14.52 3.68
CA VAL A 322 17.18 14.56 4.90
C VAL A 322 17.09 13.14 5.43
N VAL A 323 17.78 12.19 4.78
CA VAL A 323 18.50 11.16 5.51
C VAL A 323 19.23 11.99 6.51
N ARG A 324 18.73 11.99 7.75
CA ARG A 324 19.34 12.71 8.84
C ARG A 324 20.79 12.26 8.74
N LYS A 325 21.69 13.15 8.29
CA LYS A 325 23.12 12.96 8.49
C LYS A 325 23.22 13.04 9.99
N VAL A 326 22.94 11.92 10.65
CA VAL A 326 23.12 11.76 12.07
C VAL A 326 24.61 12.00 12.19
N GLY A 327 24.97 13.18 12.66
CA GLY A 327 26.37 13.53 12.87
C GLY A 327 27.01 12.42 13.69
N ALA A 328 28.26 12.11 13.40
CA ALA A 328 28.98 11.08 14.11
C ALA A 328 28.80 11.29 15.62
N SER A 329 28.52 10.22 16.36
CA SER A 329 28.21 10.28 17.79
C SER A 329 28.95 9.18 18.53
N CYS A 330 29.29 9.42 19.79
CA CYS A 330 29.99 8.44 20.60
C CYS A 330 29.10 7.20 20.82
N PRO A 331 29.59 5.97 20.57
CA PRO A 331 28.78 4.76 20.71
C PRO A 331 28.30 4.52 22.15
N GLU A 332 29.08 4.93 23.15
CA GLU A 332 28.73 4.72 24.57
C GLU A 332 27.83 5.80 25.18
N CYS A 333 27.98 7.07 24.81
CA CYS A 333 27.30 8.18 25.49
C CYS A 333 26.49 9.10 24.56
N GLY A 334 26.50 8.86 23.25
CA GLY A 334 25.77 9.66 22.26
C GLY A 334 26.28 11.09 22.07
N ALA A 335 27.41 11.47 22.68
CA ALA A 335 27.99 12.81 22.51
C ALA A 335 28.42 13.05 21.05
N ALA A 336 28.15 14.24 20.53
CA ALA A 336 28.50 14.60 19.16
C ALA A 336 30.02 14.56 18.94
N SER A 337 30.43 13.94 17.85
CA SER A 337 31.83 13.80 17.41
C SER A 337 32.07 14.68 16.18
N PRO A 338 33.25 15.33 16.05
CA PRO A 338 33.59 16.13 14.87
C PRO A 338 33.98 15.29 13.65
N LEU A 339 33.86 13.96 13.73
CA LEU A 339 34.10 13.02 12.63
C LEU A 339 33.09 13.23 11.49
N ARG A 340 33.57 13.20 10.24
CA ARG A 340 32.75 13.36 9.02
C ARG A 340 33.24 12.42 7.93
N MET A 341 32.36 12.03 7.00
CA MET A 341 32.76 11.34 5.77
C MET A 341 32.97 12.36 4.65
N ASN A 342 34.04 12.22 3.87
CA ASN A 342 34.25 12.99 2.65
C ASN A 342 33.50 12.35 1.46
N ASP A 343 33.36 13.07 0.34
CA ASP A 343 32.66 12.59 -0.87
C ASP A 343 33.29 11.34 -1.50
N GLY A 344 34.55 11.03 -1.15
CA GLY A 344 35.26 9.81 -1.53
C GLY A 344 35.09 8.62 -0.58
N GLY A 345 34.26 8.71 0.46
CA GLY A 345 34.02 7.62 1.43
C GLY A 345 35.04 7.51 2.56
N GLU A 346 36.00 8.43 2.64
CA GLU A 346 37.03 8.43 3.70
C GLU A 346 36.55 9.16 4.96
N LEU A 347 36.89 8.61 6.13
CA LEU A 347 36.59 9.21 7.43
C LEU A 347 37.59 10.32 7.76
N MET A 348 37.10 11.54 7.97
CA MET A 348 37.86 12.74 8.24
C MET A 348 37.63 13.21 9.69
N HIS A 349 38.71 13.47 10.42
CA HIS A 349 38.67 14.01 11.77
C HIS A 349 39.66 15.17 11.89
N PRO A 350 39.42 16.19 12.74
CA PRO A 350 40.44 17.19 13.05
C PRO A 350 41.67 16.51 13.66
N CYS A 351 42.86 16.92 13.22
CA CYS A 351 44.10 16.35 13.73
C CYS A 351 44.16 16.42 15.27
N LEU A 352 44.68 15.35 15.90
CA LEU A 352 44.83 15.27 17.36
C LEU A 352 46.15 15.84 17.88
N ALA A 353 47.04 16.27 16.98
CA ALA A 353 48.32 16.87 17.36
C ALA A 353 48.11 18.24 18.03
N ALA A 354 48.89 18.53 19.06
CA ALA A 354 48.79 19.77 19.81
C ALA A 354 49.00 20.99 18.88
N GLY A 355 47.94 21.80 18.72
CA GLY A 355 47.97 23.01 17.89
C GLY A 355 47.63 22.80 16.41
N CYS A 356 47.21 21.61 15.98
CA CYS A 356 46.76 21.34 14.61
C CYS A 356 45.24 21.06 14.59
N SER A 357 44.49 21.77 13.74
CA SER A 357 43.04 21.57 13.56
C SER A 357 42.66 21.19 12.13
N THR A 358 43.65 20.87 11.30
CA THR A 358 43.42 20.45 9.90
C THR A 358 42.62 19.15 9.89
N MET A 359 41.62 19.06 9.01
CA MET A 359 40.88 17.81 8.77
C MET A 359 41.79 16.80 8.06
N VAL A 360 41.97 15.62 8.63
CA VAL A 360 42.85 14.58 8.12
C VAL A 360 42.07 13.27 8.02
N ALA A 361 42.35 12.46 7.01
CA ALA A 361 41.78 11.14 6.88
C ALA A 361 42.33 10.23 8.00
N VAL A 362 41.43 9.55 8.70
CA VAL A 362 41.77 8.62 9.79
C VAL A 362 42.70 7.53 9.27
N GLY A 363 43.82 7.28 9.96
CA GLY A 363 44.83 6.31 9.54
C GLY A 363 45.88 6.85 8.56
N THR A 364 45.84 8.14 8.20
CA THR A 364 46.85 8.79 7.34
C THR A 364 47.70 9.81 8.11
N THR A 365 48.81 10.26 7.52
CA THR A 365 49.65 11.32 8.08
C THR A 365 49.08 12.70 7.76
N CYS A 366 48.99 13.58 8.76
CA CYS A 366 48.55 14.95 8.56
C CYS A 366 49.50 15.71 7.63
N THR A 367 48.96 16.35 6.59
CA THR A 367 49.76 17.15 5.64
C THR A 367 50.34 18.43 6.24
N THR A 368 49.80 18.92 7.36
CA THR A 368 50.23 20.16 8.03
C THR A 368 51.27 19.92 9.11
N CYS A 369 51.05 18.93 9.99
CA CYS A 369 51.93 18.67 11.13
C CYS A 369 52.77 17.38 11.00
N SER A 370 52.60 16.61 9.93
CA SER A 370 53.29 15.33 9.67
C SER A 370 53.10 14.22 10.72
N GLU A 371 52.25 14.45 11.74
CA GLU A 371 51.90 13.43 12.73
C GLU A 371 50.92 12.39 12.14
N PRO A 372 51.07 11.10 12.48
CA PRO A 372 50.14 10.04 12.05
C PRO A 372 48.82 10.15 12.81
N MET A 373 47.71 10.16 12.08
CA MET A 373 46.37 10.14 12.67
C MET A 373 46.03 8.71 13.14
N PRO A 374 45.68 8.49 14.43
CA PRO A 374 45.30 7.16 14.92
C PRO A 374 43.97 6.71 14.32
N THR A 375 43.80 5.40 14.17
CA THR A 375 42.56 4.77 13.68
C THR A 375 41.46 4.69 14.74
N ARG A 376 41.81 4.95 16.00
CA ARG A 376 40.89 5.02 17.15
C ARG A 376 40.83 6.44 17.70
N ILE A 377 39.63 6.86 18.06
CA ILE A 377 39.33 8.20 18.54
C ILE A 377 38.80 8.09 19.97
N ALA A 378 39.29 8.96 20.85
CA ALA A 378 38.81 9.06 22.21
C ALA A 378 37.66 10.07 22.31
N CYS A 379 36.54 9.69 22.94
CA CYS A 379 35.45 10.61 23.21
C CYS A 379 35.84 11.60 24.33
N PRO A 380 35.77 12.93 24.13
CA PRO A 380 36.08 13.90 25.17
C PRO A 380 35.07 13.90 26.32
N SER A 381 33.85 13.37 26.11
CA SER A 381 32.78 13.39 27.11
C SER A 381 32.80 12.19 28.06
N CYS A 382 33.08 10.98 27.56
CA CYS A 382 33.06 9.76 28.38
C CYS A 382 34.41 9.01 28.44
N GLY A 383 35.43 9.48 27.69
CA GLY A 383 36.77 8.89 27.70
C GLY A 383 36.91 7.55 26.99
N VAL A 384 35.85 7.01 26.37
CA VAL A 384 35.93 5.77 25.59
C VAL A 384 36.83 5.96 24.38
N ASN A 385 37.69 4.98 24.09
CA ASN A 385 38.56 4.96 22.92
C ASN A 385 38.11 3.87 21.93
N ALA A 386 37.31 4.26 20.93
CA ALA A 386 36.71 3.35 19.96
C ALA A 386 37.30 3.58 18.55
N PRO A 387 37.30 2.55 17.67
CA PRO A 387 37.53 2.73 16.23
C PRO A 387 36.70 3.88 15.66
N ALA A 388 37.28 4.67 14.74
CA ALA A 388 36.57 5.81 14.15
C ALA A 388 35.28 5.40 13.42
N LEU A 389 35.22 4.18 12.87
CA LEU A 389 34.03 3.67 12.19
C LEU A 389 32.84 3.56 13.16
N ASP A 390 33.06 3.16 14.41
CA ASP A 390 32.02 2.97 15.42
C ASP A 390 31.35 4.29 15.87
N TYR A 391 31.93 5.44 15.50
CA TYR A 391 31.32 6.75 15.72
C TYR A 391 30.35 7.14 14.59
N MET A 392 30.46 6.49 13.42
CA MET A 392 29.51 6.69 12.35
C MET A 392 28.27 5.84 12.62
N PRO A 393 27.06 6.38 12.39
CA PRO A 393 25.89 5.53 12.34
C PRO A 393 26.10 4.52 11.21
N ASP A 394 25.85 3.24 11.45
CA ASP A 394 25.91 2.20 10.42
C ASP A 394 24.93 2.54 9.28
N GLN A 395 25.41 3.27 8.27
CA GLN A 395 24.66 3.55 7.04
C GLN A 395 24.80 2.41 6.03
N GLU A 396 25.56 1.35 6.36
CA GLU A 396 25.76 0.16 5.51
C GLU A 396 25.09 -1.10 6.07
N ALA A 397 24.02 -0.93 6.85
CA ALA A 397 23.05 -1.99 7.09
C ALA A 397 21.86 -1.88 6.11
N TRP A 398 22.18 -1.99 4.81
CA TRP A 398 21.37 -2.41 3.63
C TRP A 398 20.16 -1.57 3.21
#